data_AF-A0A2V8TH24-F1
#
_entry.id   AF-A0A2V8TH24-F1
#
_cell.length_a   1.000
_cell.length_b   1.000
_cell.length_c   1.000
_cell.angle_alpha   90.00
_cell.angle_beta   90.00
_cell.angle_gamma   90.00
#
_symmetry.space_group_name_H-M   'P 1'
#
loop_
_entity.id
_entity.type
_entity.pdbx_description
1 polymer ?
#
loop_
_entity_poly.entity_id
_entity_poly.type
_entity_poly.pdbx_seq_one_letter_code
_entity_poly.pdbx_strand_id
1 'polypeptide(L)'
;QQFLERFYQRYSPQPESALHKLLAGSRLTPARFAAIYRYVRPDDGLAQFQAAAAEYSVTIRPNEIEKYYWQFGPDKFNLNDQGYLARVHPLELWVVSYLSRHPRAGLEAVYAASAQARQESYSWLFRPNRKRAQDLRIRILLEQDAFEEIHRSWARQGFPFGKLVPSFATAIGSSGDNPEALATLAGIIVNGGVRYPSIRIRRLHFAEGTPMEAILEREPVKGERVMPEAAAALLKRELIGVVERGTAQRARRAVVLPGGAVIPVGGKTGTGDNRIEHFGPHGTVLDSKVRNRTAAFVFTIGDRFFGTLMVYASGSDAAGQKFTSSLAVQVFRDLMPMVRPLLLPEPSKDSSRLLSLMIPSRNLERERLREARLLQQKKPAVALAVQDLRPDHAGAPGSIVAFVAHFKTRAEVLAFMGETEPP
;
A
#
# COMPACT_ATOMS: atom_id res chain seq x y z
N GLN A 1 -23.76 2.52 -11.08
CA GLN A 1 -24.24 2.58 -9.67
C GLN A 1 -23.09 2.83 -8.70
N GLN A 2 -21.91 2.22 -8.89
CA GLN A 2 -20.70 2.47 -8.07
C GLN A 2 -20.35 3.96 -7.85
N PHE A 3 -20.44 4.83 -8.86
CA PHE A 3 -20.22 6.28 -8.66
C PHE A 3 -21.18 6.88 -7.63
N LEU A 4 -22.47 6.54 -7.73
CA LEU A 4 -23.48 7.02 -6.78
C LEU A 4 -23.22 6.48 -5.38
N GLU A 5 -22.87 5.20 -5.27
CA GLU A 5 -22.52 4.59 -3.98
C GLU A 5 -21.33 5.29 -3.33
N ARG A 6 -20.26 5.51 -4.10
CA ARG A 6 -19.06 6.21 -3.64
C ARG A 6 -19.36 7.64 -3.20
N PHE A 7 -20.13 8.40 -3.98
CA PHE A 7 -20.51 9.76 -3.60
C PHE A 7 -21.46 9.76 -2.41
N TYR A 8 -22.41 8.84 -2.35
CA TYR A 8 -23.30 8.67 -1.20
C TYR A 8 -22.52 8.38 0.08
N GLN A 9 -21.59 7.42 0.07
CA GLN A 9 -20.74 7.13 1.22
C GLN A 9 -19.90 8.35 1.65
N ARG A 10 -19.48 9.19 0.69
CA ARG A 10 -18.71 10.41 0.97
C ARG A 10 -19.53 11.48 1.71
N TYR A 11 -20.81 11.64 1.37
CA TYR A 11 -21.63 12.78 1.83
C TYR A 11 -22.69 12.41 2.86
N SER A 12 -23.21 11.17 2.85
CA SER A 12 -24.27 10.70 3.76
C SER A 12 -23.94 10.77 5.26
N PRO A 13 -22.68 10.70 5.74
CA PRO A 13 -22.41 10.87 7.17
C PRO A 13 -22.72 12.28 7.70
N GLN A 14 -22.65 13.30 6.83
CA GLN A 14 -22.97 14.70 7.17
C GLN A 14 -23.62 15.38 5.96
N PRO A 15 -24.89 15.07 5.65
CA PRO A 15 -25.60 15.57 4.47
C PRO A 15 -25.72 17.09 4.46
N GLU A 16 -25.93 17.70 5.63
CA GLU A 16 -26.09 19.14 5.80
C GLU A 16 -24.83 19.92 5.42
N SER A 17 -23.65 19.32 5.64
CA SER A 17 -22.35 19.88 5.28
C SER A 17 -21.87 19.45 3.89
N ALA A 18 -22.70 18.77 3.08
CA ALA A 18 -22.27 18.18 1.81
C ALA A 18 -21.82 19.25 0.79
N LEU A 19 -22.54 20.37 0.71
CA LEU A 19 -22.14 21.51 -0.14
C LEU A 19 -20.79 22.08 0.28
N HIS A 20 -20.60 22.31 1.58
CA HIS A 20 -19.35 22.82 2.13
C HIS A 20 -18.19 21.87 1.81
N LYS A 21 -18.36 20.56 2.03
CA LYS A 21 -17.36 19.54 1.67
C LYS A 21 -17.03 19.54 0.18
N LEU A 22 -18.02 19.71 -0.69
CA LEU A 22 -17.81 19.77 -2.13
C LEU A 22 -17.02 21.02 -2.55
N LEU A 23 -17.39 22.19 -2.01
CA LEU A 23 -16.73 23.46 -2.30
C LEU A 23 -15.29 23.50 -1.76
N ALA A 24 -15.07 23.06 -0.51
CA ALA A 24 -13.75 23.00 0.11
C ALA A 24 -12.79 22.03 -0.62
N GLY A 25 -13.33 20.95 -1.21
CA GLY A 25 -12.56 20.01 -2.03
C GLY A 25 -12.29 20.46 -3.46
N SER A 26 -12.78 21.62 -3.87
CA SER A 26 -12.74 22.12 -5.25
C SER A 26 -11.83 23.32 -5.40
N ARG A 27 -11.13 23.42 -6.54
CA ARG A 27 -10.42 24.65 -6.91
C ARG A 27 -11.41 25.67 -7.47
N LEU A 28 -11.87 26.59 -6.62
CA LEU A 28 -12.93 27.54 -6.93
C LEU A 28 -12.43 28.71 -7.81
N THR A 29 -13.16 28.96 -8.88
CA THR A 29 -13.17 30.22 -9.63
C THR A 29 -14.60 30.76 -9.57
N PRO A 30 -14.86 32.05 -9.87
CA PRO A 30 -16.22 32.61 -9.85
C PRO A 30 -17.25 31.76 -10.62
N ALA A 31 -16.89 31.32 -11.83
CA ALA A 31 -17.75 30.46 -12.64
C ALA A 31 -17.98 29.07 -12.02
N ARG A 32 -16.94 28.43 -11.46
CA ARG A 32 -17.06 27.09 -10.85
C ARG A 32 -17.89 27.14 -9.57
N PHE A 33 -17.65 28.17 -8.75
CA PHE A 33 -18.43 28.41 -7.56
C PHE A 33 -19.90 28.62 -7.92
N ALA A 34 -20.19 29.50 -8.89
CA ALA A 34 -21.54 29.75 -9.37
C ALA A 34 -22.23 28.47 -9.87
N ALA A 35 -21.54 27.65 -10.66
CA ALA A 35 -22.04 26.36 -11.15
C ALA A 35 -22.36 25.38 -10.01
N ILE A 36 -21.49 25.25 -9.01
CA ILE A 36 -21.76 24.32 -7.89
C ILE A 36 -22.90 24.87 -7.02
N TYR A 37 -22.79 26.12 -6.59
CA TYR A 37 -23.68 26.70 -5.60
C TYR A 37 -25.11 26.83 -6.15
N ARG A 38 -25.30 27.41 -7.34
CA ARG A 38 -26.64 27.62 -7.90
C ARG A 38 -27.38 26.32 -8.24
N TYR A 39 -26.65 25.23 -8.47
CA TYR A 39 -27.26 23.91 -8.68
C TYR A 39 -27.70 23.24 -7.37
N VAL A 40 -26.88 23.35 -6.32
CA VAL A 40 -27.17 22.72 -5.02
C VAL A 40 -28.18 23.55 -4.21
N ARG A 41 -28.12 24.88 -4.32
CA ARG A 41 -28.98 25.86 -3.67
C ARG A 41 -29.71 26.74 -4.69
N PRO A 42 -30.67 26.17 -5.45
CA PRO A 42 -31.37 26.91 -6.50
C PRO A 42 -32.27 28.03 -5.94
N ASP A 43 -32.78 27.85 -4.72
CA ASP A 43 -33.73 28.76 -4.06
C ASP A 43 -33.06 29.93 -3.33
N ASP A 44 -31.73 29.89 -3.16
CA ASP A 44 -30.97 30.96 -2.51
C ASP A 44 -30.94 32.22 -3.40
N GLY A 45 -31.25 33.37 -2.79
CA GLY A 45 -31.24 34.67 -3.44
C GLY A 45 -29.84 35.22 -3.70
N LEU A 46 -29.76 36.37 -4.39
CA LEU A 46 -28.48 37.02 -4.72
C LEU A 46 -27.66 37.37 -3.46
N ALA A 47 -28.32 37.79 -2.38
CA ALA A 47 -27.65 38.14 -1.13
C ALA A 47 -26.98 36.93 -0.47
N GLN A 48 -27.67 35.78 -0.44
CA GLN A 48 -27.12 34.52 0.08
C GLN A 48 -25.97 34.02 -0.78
N PHE A 49 -26.11 34.09 -2.12
CA PHE A 49 -25.04 33.77 -3.06
C PHE A 49 -23.78 34.63 -2.83
N GLN A 50 -23.96 35.93 -2.60
CA GLN A 50 -22.86 36.85 -2.31
C GLN A 50 -22.18 36.55 -0.98
N ALA A 51 -22.96 36.30 0.08
CA ALA A 51 -22.42 35.92 1.38
C ALA A 51 -21.60 34.64 1.29
N ALA A 52 -22.12 33.62 0.58
CA ALA A 52 -21.39 32.38 0.37
C ALA A 52 -20.11 32.58 -0.47
N ALA A 53 -20.15 33.39 -1.54
CA ALA A 53 -18.94 33.66 -2.32
C ALA A 53 -17.82 34.27 -1.44
N ALA A 54 -18.18 35.16 -0.52
CA ALA A 54 -17.25 35.74 0.45
C ALA A 54 -16.74 34.71 1.46
N GLU A 55 -17.61 33.86 2.01
CA GLU A 55 -17.26 32.78 2.95
C GLU A 55 -16.17 31.86 2.38
N TYR A 56 -16.31 31.46 1.10
CA TYR A 56 -15.33 30.60 0.41
C TYR A 56 -14.17 31.38 -0.22
N SER A 57 -14.01 32.67 0.09
CA SER A 57 -12.94 33.54 -0.43
C SER A 57 -12.86 33.55 -1.97
N VAL A 58 -14.02 33.48 -2.64
CA VAL A 58 -14.11 33.55 -4.10
C VAL A 58 -14.15 35.01 -4.52
N THR A 59 -13.06 35.51 -5.10
CA THR A 59 -12.98 36.90 -5.58
C THR A 59 -13.87 37.12 -6.80
N ILE A 60 -15.02 37.77 -6.61
CA ILE A 60 -15.92 38.21 -7.67
C ILE A 60 -16.01 39.74 -7.63
N ARG A 61 -15.87 40.42 -8.77
CA ARG A 61 -16.03 41.87 -8.80
C ARG A 61 -17.48 42.24 -8.45
N PRO A 62 -17.72 43.31 -7.66
CA PRO A 62 -19.08 43.68 -7.23
C PRO A 62 -20.07 43.87 -8.38
N ASN A 63 -19.62 44.38 -9.52
CA ASN A 63 -20.44 44.56 -10.72
C ASN A 63 -20.66 43.27 -11.55
N GLU A 64 -20.00 42.17 -11.22
CA GLU A 64 -20.13 40.88 -11.93
C GLU A 64 -20.89 39.82 -11.13
N ILE A 65 -21.16 40.06 -9.85
CA ILE A 65 -21.77 39.06 -8.98
C ILE A 65 -23.17 38.68 -9.43
N GLU A 66 -23.96 39.68 -9.82
CA GLU A 66 -25.30 39.50 -10.37
C GLU A 66 -25.24 38.76 -11.72
N LYS A 67 -24.25 39.07 -12.55
CA LYS A 67 -24.02 38.36 -13.81
C LYS A 67 -23.79 36.86 -13.57
N TYR A 68 -22.91 36.48 -12.64
CA TYR A 68 -22.67 35.07 -12.31
C TYR A 68 -23.92 34.41 -11.71
N TYR A 69 -24.68 35.12 -10.89
CA TYR A 69 -25.92 34.60 -10.31
C TYR A 69 -26.96 34.22 -11.39
N TRP A 70 -27.22 35.13 -12.34
CA TRP A 70 -28.20 34.90 -13.41
C TRP A 70 -27.70 33.94 -14.49
N GLN A 71 -26.40 34.01 -14.83
CA GLN A 71 -25.81 33.15 -15.86
C GLN A 71 -25.84 31.67 -15.47
N PHE A 72 -25.69 31.36 -14.18
CA PHE A 72 -25.66 29.99 -13.65
C PHE A 72 -26.97 29.57 -12.96
N GLY A 73 -28.09 30.22 -13.29
CA GLY A 73 -29.40 29.84 -12.76
C GLY A 73 -29.77 28.36 -13.02
N PRO A 74 -30.68 27.78 -12.20
CA PRO A 74 -30.96 26.34 -12.18
C PRO A 74 -31.40 25.74 -13.53
N ASP A 75 -32.08 26.52 -14.38
CA ASP A 75 -32.60 26.05 -15.67
C ASP A 75 -31.68 26.36 -16.86
N LYS A 76 -30.47 26.88 -16.62
CA LYS A 76 -29.56 27.31 -17.69
C LYS A 76 -28.74 26.19 -18.30
N PHE A 77 -28.48 25.14 -17.53
CA PHE A 77 -27.61 24.04 -17.92
C PHE A 77 -28.18 22.70 -17.49
N ASN A 78 -27.98 21.71 -18.34
CA ASN A 78 -28.23 20.32 -17.99
C ASN A 78 -27.14 19.82 -17.01
N LEU A 79 -27.36 18.69 -16.35
CA LEU A 79 -26.48 18.15 -15.31
C LEU A 79 -25.05 17.88 -15.80
N ASN A 80 -24.88 17.47 -17.06
CA ASN A 80 -23.56 17.25 -17.64
C ASN A 80 -22.79 18.56 -17.82
N ASP A 81 -23.44 19.56 -18.39
CA ASP A 81 -22.86 20.88 -18.60
C ASP A 81 -22.55 21.53 -17.25
N GLN A 82 -23.43 21.34 -16.26
CA GLN A 82 -23.21 21.81 -14.90
C GLN A 82 -21.98 21.14 -14.26
N GLY A 83 -21.83 19.82 -14.38
CA GLY A 83 -20.65 19.10 -13.91
C GLY A 83 -19.37 19.55 -14.62
N TYR A 84 -19.43 19.79 -15.93
CA TYR A 84 -18.29 20.30 -16.70
C TYR A 84 -17.86 21.70 -16.25
N LEU A 85 -18.80 22.63 -16.09
CA LEU A 85 -18.57 23.99 -15.62
C LEU A 85 -18.04 24.01 -14.18
N ALA A 86 -18.57 23.15 -13.32
CA ALA A 86 -18.13 22.95 -11.95
C ALA A 86 -16.75 22.27 -11.84
N ARG A 87 -16.31 21.53 -12.88
CA ARG A 87 -15.20 20.57 -12.82
C ARG A 87 -15.39 19.48 -11.75
N VAL A 88 -16.65 19.05 -11.58
CA VAL A 88 -17.09 18.02 -10.63
C VAL A 88 -17.83 16.93 -11.41
N HIS A 89 -17.82 15.69 -10.92
CA HIS A 89 -18.59 14.64 -11.59
C HIS A 89 -20.10 14.97 -11.55
N PRO A 90 -20.85 14.86 -12.67
CA PRO A 90 -22.27 15.22 -12.70
C PRO A 90 -23.11 14.51 -11.62
N LEU A 91 -22.90 13.19 -11.44
CA LEU A 91 -23.54 12.43 -10.36
C LEU A 91 -23.12 12.82 -8.93
N GLU A 92 -21.91 13.37 -8.73
CA GLU A 92 -21.48 13.87 -7.42
C GLU A 92 -22.27 15.12 -7.06
N LEU A 93 -22.38 16.05 -8.03
CA LEU A 93 -23.16 17.27 -7.90
C LEU A 93 -24.65 16.96 -7.65
N TRP A 94 -25.20 15.97 -8.36
CA TRP A 94 -26.56 15.50 -8.14
C TRP A 94 -26.76 14.90 -6.74
N VAL A 95 -25.85 14.04 -6.26
CA VAL A 95 -25.95 13.42 -4.92
C VAL A 95 -25.89 14.49 -3.84
N VAL A 96 -25.00 15.47 -3.95
CA VAL A 96 -24.91 16.58 -2.98
C VAL A 96 -26.20 17.41 -2.97
N SER A 97 -26.75 17.73 -4.14
CA SER A 97 -28.03 18.43 -4.27
C SER A 97 -29.19 17.62 -3.67
N TYR A 98 -29.24 16.32 -3.92
CA TYR A 98 -30.29 15.43 -3.41
C TYR A 98 -30.23 15.26 -1.90
N LEU A 99 -29.05 14.96 -1.34
CA LEU A 99 -28.86 14.80 0.10
C LEU A 99 -29.07 16.10 0.88
N SER A 100 -28.81 17.26 0.26
CA SER A 100 -29.12 18.56 0.87
C SER A 100 -30.63 18.79 1.05
N ARG A 101 -31.48 18.18 0.22
CA ARG A 101 -32.96 18.27 0.34
C ARG A 101 -33.55 17.09 1.11
N HIS A 102 -32.86 15.95 1.08
CA HIS A 102 -33.30 14.70 1.70
C HIS A 102 -32.21 14.13 2.62
N PRO A 103 -31.91 14.78 3.77
CA PRO A 103 -30.80 14.39 4.63
C PRO A 103 -30.96 12.99 5.25
N ARG A 104 -32.18 12.45 5.31
CA ARG A 104 -32.47 11.11 5.83
C ARG A 104 -32.59 10.04 4.73
N ALA A 105 -32.29 10.37 3.47
CA ALA A 105 -32.41 9.40 2.37
C ALA A 105 -31.36 8.30 2.48
N GLY A 106 -31.80 7.05 2.41
CA GLY A 106 -30.92 5.88 2.26
C GLY A 106 -30.41 5.71 0.82
N LEU A 107 -29.43 4.82 0.64
CA LEU A 107 -28.82 4.53 -0.66
C LEU A 107 -29.85 4.06 -1.72
N GLU A 108 -30.83 3.26 -1.32
CA GLU A 108 -31.91 2.80 -2.23
C GLU A 108 -32.75 3.97 -2.78
N ALA A 109 -33.07 4.95 -1.93
CA ALA A 109 -33.79 6.15 -2.37
C ALA A 109 -32.96 6.99 -3.35
N VAL A 110 -31.65 7.07 -3.12
CA VAL A 110 -30.69 7.71 -4.04
C VAL A 110 -30.66 6.98 -5.38
N TYR A 111 -30.67 5.65 -5.40
CA TYR A 111 -30.75 4.87 -6.63
C TYR A 111 -32.06 5.03 -7.38
N ALA A 112 -33.19 5.05 -6.68
CA ALA A 112 -34.48 5.29 -7.30
C ALA A 112 -34.56 6.68 -7.93
N ALA A 113 -34.22 7.73 -7.16
CA ALA A 113 -34.36 9.12 -7.59
C ALA A 113 -33.34 9.55 -8.66
N SER A 114 -32.17 8.91 -8.74
CA SER A 114 -31.13 9.28 -9.71
C SER A 114 -31.31 8.68 -11.11
N ALA A 115 -32.44 8.03 -11.42
CA ALA A 115 -32.65 7.38 -12.71
C ALA A 115 -32.37 8.31 -13.91
N GLN A 116 -32.99 9.50 -13.92
CA GLN A 116 -32.78 10.50 -14.98
C GLN A 116 -31.37 11.08 -14.95
N ALA A 117 -30.85 11.41 -13.77
CA ALA A 117 -29.50 11.96 -13.60
C ALA A 117 -28.41 11.00 -14.10
N ARG A 118 -28.60 9.69 -13.94
CA ARG A 118 -27.73 8.66 -14.53
C ARG A 118 -27.79 8.68 -16.05
N GLN A 119 -28.99 8.62 -16.62
CA GLN A 119 -29.16 8.64 -18.08
C GLN A 119 -28.55 9.90 -18.68
N GLU A 120 -28.79 11.05 -18.05
CA GLU A 120 -28.26 12.34 -18.46
C GLU A 120 -26.74 12.38 -18.32
N SER A 121 -26.18 11.94 -17.19
CA SER A 121 -24.71 11.90 -16.95
C SER A 121 -23.96 11.05 -17.99
N TYR A 122 -24.66 10.11 -18.63
CA TYR A 122 -24.12 9.23 -19.66
C TYR A 122 -24.63 9.57 -21.07
N SER A 123 -25.50 10.58 -21.24
CA SER A 123 -26.05 10.97 -22.55
C SER A 123 -24.97 11.30 -23.60
N TRP A 124 -23.82 11.84 -23.16
CA TRP A 124 -22.69 12.12 -24.03
C TRP A 124 -22.03 10.84 -24.60
N LEU A 125 -22.21 9.68 -23.94
CA LEU A 125 -21.78 8.37 -24.46
C LEU A 125 -22.61 7.91 -25.67
N PHE A 126 -23.80 8.47 -25.86
CA PHE A 126 -24.67 8.15 -27.00
C PHE A 126 -24.60 9.18 -28.13
N ARG A 127 -23.78 10.25 -27.98
CA ARG A 127 -23.58 11.23 -29.06
C ARG A 127 -22.62 10.67 -30.12
N PRO A 128 -23.00 10.57 -31.40
CA PRO A 128 -22.27 9.81 -32.42
C PRO A 128 -20.86 10.34 -32.72
N ASN A 129 -20.60 11.64 -32.51
CA ASN A 129 -19.37 12.30 -32.97
C ASN A 129 -18.19 12.22 -31.99
N ARG A 130 -18.26 11.42 -30.91
CA ARG A 130 -17.19 11.34 -29.88
C ARG A 130 -16.74 9.91 -29.55
N LYS A 131 -16.88 8.96 -30.48
CA LYS A 131 -16.55 7.53 -30.29
C LYS A 131 -15.21 7.28 -29.57
N ARG A 132 -14.12 7.93 -29.97
CA ARG A 132 -12.80 7.76 -29.32
C ARG A 132 -12.79 8.13 -27.83
N ALA A 133 -13.49 9.21 -27.45
CA ALA A 133 -13.57 9.63 -26.05
C ALA A 133 -14.48 8.70 -25.23
N GLN A 134 -15.51 8.14 -25.86
CA GLN A 134 -16.42 7.15 -25.25
C GLN A 134 -15.69 5.84 -24.99
N ASP A 135 -15.03 5.30 -26.02
CA ASP A 135 -14.22 4.09 -25.92
C ASP A 135 -13.14 4.22 -24.85
N LEU A 136 -12.45 5.38 -24.80
CA LEU A 136 -11.46 5.64 -23.77
C LEU A 136 -12.08 5.66 -22.37
N ARG A 137 -13.22 6.32 -22.19
CA ARG A 137 -13.88 6.37 -20.88
C ARG A 137 -14.37 5.00 -20.44
N ILE A 138 -14.98 4.22 -21.33
CA ILE A 138 -15.42 2.85 -21.05
C ILE A 138 -14.22 2.00 -20.62
N ARG A 139 -13.10 2.07 -21.36
CA ARG A 139 -11.86 1.36 -20.99
C ARG A 139 -11.33 1.78 -19.61
N ILE A 140 -11.31 3.09 -19.30
CA ILE A 140 -10.88 3.58 -17.99
C ILE A 140 -11.78 3.04 -16.87
N LEU A 141 -13.10 2.97 -17.09
CA LEU A 141 -14.02 2.42 -16.09
C LEU A 141 -13.81 0.92 -15.88
N LEU A 142 -13.70 0.16 -16.98
CA LEU A 142 -13.41 -1.28 -16.91
C LEU A 142 -12.07 -1.56 -16.22
N GLU A 143 -11.05 -0.74 -16.49
CA GLU A 143 -9.74 -0.85 -15.84
C GLU A 143 -9.83 -0.51 -14.35
N GLN A 144 -10.57 0.54 -13.96
CA GLN A 144 -10.80 0.86 -12.55
C GLN A 144 -11.47 -0.29 -11.80
N ASP A 145 -12.54 -0.87 -12.37
CA ASP A 145 -13.26 -2.00 -11.79
C ASP A 145 -12.36 -3.24 -11.64
N ALA A 146 -11.57 -3.55 -12.67
CA ALA A 146 -10.63 -4.68 -12.64
C ALA A 146 -9.58 -4.50 -11.55
N PHE A 147 -9.03 -3.29 -11.38
CA PHE A 147 -8.04 -3.02 -10.34
C PHE A 147 -8.63 -3.01 -8.93
N GLU A 148 -9.92 -2.73 -8.75
CA GLU A 148 -10.60 -2.89 -7.47
C GLU A 148 -10.74 -4.37 -7.07
N GLU A 149 -10.97 -5.28 -8.02
CA GLU A 149 -10.94 -6.73 -7.76
C GLU A 149 -9.52 -7.21 -7.42
N ILE A 150 -8.50 -6.78 -8.17
CA ILE A 150 -7.09 -7.11 -7.87
C ILE A 150 -6.72 -6.60 -6.48
N HIS A 151 -7.10 -5.37 -6.14
CA HIS A 151 -6.85 -4.79 -4.83
C HIS A 151 -7.50 -5.61 -3.70
N ARG A 152 -8.77 -6.01 -3.84
CA ARG A 152 -9.44 -6.89 -2.87
C ARG A 152 -8.69 -8.21 -2.68
N SER A 153 -8.17 -8.79 -3.76
CA SER A 153 -7.33 -9.99 -3.68
C SER A 153 -6.02 -9.76 -2.90
N TRP A 154 -5.32 -8.64 -3.14
CA TRP A 154 -4.09 -8.30 -2.44
C TRP A 154 -4.32 -7.95 -0.97
N ALA A 155 -5.42 -7.25 -0.66
CA ALA A 155 -5.81 -6.93 0.71
C ALA A 155 -6.03 -8.20 1.56
N ARG A 156 -6.67 -9.23 0.98
CA ARG A 156 -6.80 -10.56 1.62
C ARG A 156 -5.46 -11.23 1.87
N GLN A 157 -4.42 -10.92 1.11
CA GLN A 157 -3.08 -11.46 1.29
C GLN A 157 -2.22 -10.64 2.28
N GLY A 158 -2.74 -9.52 2.81
CA GLY A 158 -2.09 -8.72 3.85
C GLY A 158 -1.47 -7.40 3.38
N PHE A 159 -1.71 -6.98 2.14
CA PHE A 159 -1.22 -5.68 1.66
C PHE A 159 -2.04 -4.51 2.26
N PRO A 160 -1.40 -3.48 2.86
CA PRO A 160 -2.06 -2.53 3.75
C PRO A 160 -2.59 -1.24 3.08
N PHE A 161 -2.60 -1.16 1.75
CA PHE A 161 -3.05 0.06 1.06
C PHE A 161 -4.57 0.08 0.83
N GLY A 162 -5.17 1.27 0.90
CA GLY A 162 -6.61 1.46 0.75
C GLY A 162 -7.12 1.46 -0.69
N LYS A 163 -6.22 1.58 -1.67
CA LYS A 163 -6.54 1.49 -3.11
C LYS A 163 -5.29 1.13 -3.91
N LEU A 164 -5.48 0.37 -4.99
CA LEU A 164 -4.45 0.12 -6.00
C LEU A 164 -4.56 1.13 -7.14
N VAL A 165 -3.43 1.68 -7.59
CA VAL A 165 -3.41 2.61 -8.74
C VAL A 165 -3.63 1.79 -10.01
N PRO A 166 -4.67 2.07 -10.84
CA PRO A 166 -4.90 1.37 -12.10
C PRO A 166 -3.81 1.74 -13.11
N SER A 167 -2.75 0.94 -13.14
CA SER A 167 -1.59 1.17 -13.98
C SER A 167 -0.84 -0.14 -14.23
N PHE A 168 -0.35 -0.32 -15.45
CA PHE A 168 0.57 -1.42 -15.78
C PHE A 168 1.85 -1.40 -14.94
N ALA A 169 2.24 -0.25 -14.38
CA ALA A 169 3.38 -0.16 -13.46
C ALA A 169 3.20 -1.05 -12.21
N THR A 170 1.97 -1.39 -11.82
CA THR A 170 1.71 -2.31 -10.71
C THR A 170 2.29 -3.70 -10.98
N ALA A 171 2.30 -4.17 -12.23
CA ALA A 171 2.85 -5.48 -12.59
C ALA A 171 4.37 -5.59 -12.34
N ILE A 172 5.07 -4.46 -12.27
CA ILE A 172 6.51 -4.38 -11.94
C ILE A 172 6.77 -3.94 -10.50
N GLY A 173 5.75 -3.92 -9.63
CA GLY A 173 5.91 -3.73 -8.19
C GLY A 173 5.77 -2.30 -7.68
N SER A 174 5.35 -1.33 -8.50
CA SER A 174 5.22 0.09 -8.09
C SER A 174 4.29 0.34 -6.88
N SER A 175 3.43 -0.64 -6.56
CA SER A 175 2.42 -0.55 -5.51
C SER A 175 2.67 -1.52 -4.33
N GLY A 176 3.77 -2.30 -4.36
CA GLY A 176 3.94 -3.51 -3.53
C GLY A 176 5.11 -3.51 -2.54
N ASP A 177 5.78 -2.37 -2.32
CA ASP A 177 7.02 -2.30 -1.53
C ASP A 177 6.76 -2.25 0.00
N ASN A 178 6.05 -3.25 0.54
CA ASN A 178 5.90 -3.42 1.99
C ASN A 178 6.55 -4.73 2.46
N PRO A 179 7.68 -4.66 3.18
CA PRO A 179 8.40 -5.85 3.67
C PRO A 179 7.54 -6.83 4.48
N GLU A 180 6.68 -6.34 5.37
CA GLU A 180 5.83 -7.18 6.22
C GLU A 180 4.76 -7.91 5.40
N ALA A 181 4.13 -7.21 4.45
CA ALA A 181 3.15 -7.82 3.55
C ALA A 181 3.81 -8.89 2.65
N LEU A 182 5.03 -8.63 2.16
CA LEU A 182 5.78 -9.58 1.36
C LEU A 182 6.19 -10.83 2.16
N ALA A 183 6.62 -10.67 3.41
CA ALA A 183 6.89 -11.80 4.31
C ALA A 183 5.60 -12.59 4.62
N THR A 184 4.48 -11.90 4.83
CA THR A 184 3.16 -12.52 5.03
C THR A 184 2.76 -13.36 3.82
N LEU A 185 2.96 -12.84 2.60
CA LEU A 185 2.72 -13.58 1.36
C LEU A 185 3.59 -14.84 1.26
N ALA A 186 4.88 -14.74 1.58
CA ALA A 186 5.77 -15.91 1.62
C ALA A 186 5.26 -16.97 2.62
N GLY A 187 4.76 -16.53 3.78
CA GLY A 187 4.13 -17.40 4.76
C GLY A 187 2.86 -18.07 4.26
N ILE A 188 2.00 -17.33 3.56
CA ILE A 188 0.79 -17.89 2.91
C ILE A 188 1.19 -18.99 1.92
N ILE A 189 2.23 -18.77 1.12
CA ILE A 189 2.71 -19.75 0.13
C ILE A 189 3.25 -21.01 0.82
N VAL A 190 4.07 -20.86 1.87
CA VAL A 190 4.61 -21.99 2.64
C VAL A 190 3.49 -22.79 3.32
N ASN A 191 2.46 -22.11 3.82
CA ASN A 191 1.31 -22.70 4.52
C ASN A 191 0.17 -23.13 3.57
N GLY A 192 0.46 -23.45 2.30
CA GLY A 192 -0.54 -24.01 1.38
C GLY A 192 -1.72 -23.08 1.09
N GLY A 193 -1.49 -21.77 1.10
CA GLY A 193 -2.50 -20.74 0.82
C GLY A 193 -3.30 -20.26 2.03
N VAL A 194 -2.91 -20.68 3.24
CA VAL A 194 -3.53 -20.27 4.51
C VAL A 194 -2.75 -19.12 5.14
N ARG A 195 -3.45 -18.02 5.42
CA ARG A 195 -2.94 -16.87 6.16
C ARG A 195 -3.15 -17.09 7.66
N TYR A 196 -2.07 -17.05 8.43
CA TYR A 196 -2.11 -16.98 9.88
C TYR A 196 -1.80 -15.55 10.35
N PRO A 197 -2.38 -15.09 11.47
CA PRO A 197 -2.01 -13.80 12.04
C PRO A 197 -0.55 -13.82 12.51
N SER A 198 0.13 -12.69 12.35
CA SER A 198 1.49 -12.52 12.89
C SER A 198 1.42 -12.28 14.40
N ILE A 199 1.85 -13.26 15.21
CA ILE A 199 1.76 -13.24 16.68
C ILE A 199 3.16 -13.12 17.30
N ARG A 200 3.51 -11.93 17.80
CA ARG A 200 4.82 -11.65 18.42
C ARG A 200 4.95 -12.13 19.86
N ILE A 201 3.84 -12.08 20.59
CA ILE A 201 3.76 -12.45 22.01
C ILE A 201 2.69 -13.52 22.14
N ARG A 202 3.08 -14.66 22.69
CA ARG A 202 2.22 -15.85 22.85
C ARG A 202 1.78 -16.05 24.28
N ARG A 203 2.73 -15.85 25.19
CA ARG A 203 2.59 -16.04 26.61
C ARG A 203 3.23 -14.86 27.32
N LEU A 204 2.54 -14.33 28.31
CA LEU A 204 3.10 -13.44 29.32
C LEU A 204 2.94 -14.14 30.66
N HIS A 205 4.03 -14.27 31.39
CA HIS A 205 4.06 -14.88 32.72
C HIS A 205 4.41 -13.79 33.72
N PHE A 206 3.45 -13.47 34.58
CA PHE A 206 3.56 -12.42 35.58
C PHE A 206 3.76 -13.04 36.96
N ALA A 207 4.61 -12.38 37.76
CA ALA A 207 4.79 -12.64 39.18
C ALA A 207 5.05 -14.12 39.53
N GLU A 208 5.90 -14.77 38.72
CA GLU A 208 6.33 -16.16 38.90
C GLU A 208 6.79 -16.43 40.34
N GLY A 209 6.25 -17.48 40.95
CA GLY A 209 6.58 -17.88 42.32
C GLY A 209 5.90 -17.04 43.41
N THR A 210 4.90 -16.23 43.07
CA THR A 210 4.11 -15.45 44.05
C THR A 210 2.63 -15.87 44.05
N PRO A 211 1.86 -15.58 45.11
CA PRO A 211 0.41 -15.82 45.10
C PRO A 211 -0.36 -15.05 44.01
N MET A 212 0.26 -14.04 43.39
CA MET A 212 -0.31 -13.23 42.30
C MET A 212 0.13 -13.73 40.91
N GLU A 213 0.72 -14.92 40.83
CA GLU A 213 1.19 -15.50 39.58
C GLU A 213 0.06 -15.62 38.56
N ALA A 214 0.28 -15.08 37.36
CA ALA A 214 -0.70 -15.09 36.29
C ALA A 214 -0.03 -15.41 34.95
N ILE A 215 -0.64 -16.32 34.20
CA ILE A 215 -0.22 -16.69 32.85
C ILE A 215 -1.29 -16.20 31.88
N LEU A 216 -0.93 -15.26 31.01
CA LEU A 216 -1.76 -14.82 29.90
C LEU A 216 -1.26 -15.48 28.63
N GLU A 217 -2.04 -16.43 28.11
CA GLU A 217 -1.77 -17.10 26.84
C GLU A 217 -2.80 -16.71 25.79
N ARG A 218 -2.35 -16.61 24.54
CA ARG A 218 -3.24 -16.29 23.43
C ARG A 218 -3.88 -17.57 22.91
N GLU A 219 -5.20 -17.53 22.72
CA GLU A 219 -5.91 -18.65 22.10
C GLU A 219 -5.37 -18.97 20.70
N PRO A 220 -5.32 -20.25 20.32
CA PRO A 220 -4.95 -20.66 18.96
C PRO A 220 -5.84 -19.98 17.92
N VAL A 221 -5.24 -19.15 17.07
CA VAL A 221 -6.01 -18.47 16.02
C VAL A 221 -6.14 -19.38 14.81
N LYS A 222 -7.38 -19.60 14.36
CA LYS A 222 -7.66 -20.33 13.12
C LYS A 222 -7.11 -19.54 11.93
N GLY A 223 -6.36 -20.21 11.05
CA GLY A 223 -5.91 -19.63 9.80
C GLY A 223 -7.06 -19.43 8.82
N GLU A 224 -6.92 -18.46 7.91
CA GLU A 224 -7.88 -18.16 6.86
C GLU A 224 -7.32 -18.59 5.49
N ARG A 225 -8.07 -19.38 4.71
CA ARG A 225 -7.65 -19.73 3.35
C ARG A 225 -7.86 -18.53 2.42
N VAL A 226 -6.77 -17.93 1.96
CA VAL A 226 -6.78 -16.75 1.08
C VAL A 226 -6.30 -17.05 -0.33
N MET A 227 -5.74 -18.25 -0.54
CA MET A 227 -5.27 -18.76 -1.83
C MET A 227 -5.57 -20.26 -1.95
N PRO A 228 -5.94 -20.76 -3.14
CA PRO A 228 -6.08 -22.19 -3.37
C PRO A 228 -4.76 -22.93 -3.12
N GLU A 229 -4.83 -24.12 -2.52
CA GLU A 229 -3.65 -24.92 -2.18
C GLU A 229 -2.80 -25.25 -3.41
N ALA A 230 -3.43 -25.64 -4.51
CA ALA A 230 -2.74 -25.91 -5.78
C ALA A 230 -1.96 -24.68 -6.30
N ALA A 231 -2.51 -23.47 -6.12
CA ALA A 231 -1.83 -22.23 -6.51
C ALA A 231 -0.64 -21.95 -5.60
N ALA A 232 -0.76 -22.16 -4.28
CA ALA A 232 0.34 -22.02 -3.34
C ALA A 232 1.48 -23.01 -3.62
N ALA A 233 1.15 -24.28 -3.89
CA ALA A 233 2.11 -25.31 -4.24
C ALA A 233 2.85 -24.98 -5.55
N LEU A 234 2.13 -24.51 -6.57
CA LEU A 234 2.71 -24.02 -7.82
C LEU A 234 3.67 -22.86 -7.57
N LEU A 235 3.23 -21.82 -6.87
CA LEU A 235 4.05 -20.64 -6.56
C LEU A 235 5.31 -21.01 -5.80
N LYS A 236 5.21 -21.90 -4.80
CA LYS A 236 6.36 -22.38 -4.04
C LYS A 236 7.41 -23.02 -4.94
N ARG A 237 6.98 -23.89 -5.88
CA ARG A 237 7.88 -24.52 -6.85
C ARG A 237 8.54 -23.50 -7.78
N GLU A 238 7.77 -22.53 -8.28
CA GLU A 238 8.32 -21.49 -9.16
C GLU A 238 9.34 -20.61 -8.42
N LEU A 239 9.09 -20.27 -7.15
CA LEU A 239 10.03 -19.55 -6.30
C LEU A 239 11.34 -20.34 -6.08
N ILE A 240 11.27 -21.65 -5.91
CA ILE A 240 12.46 -22.52 -5.89
C ILE A 240 13.19 -22.46 -7.23
N GLY A 241 12.47 -22.52 -8.35
CA GLY A 241 13.03 -22.39 -9.70
C GLY A 241 13.81 -21.08 -9.91
N VAL A 242 13.33 -19.96 -9.37
CA VAL A 242 14.04 -18.67 -9.42
C VAL A 242 15.38 -18.70 -8.68
N VAL A 243 15.49 -19.47 -7.60
CA VAL A 243 16.75 -19.66 -6.86
C VAL A 243 17.63 -20.72 -7.52
N GLU A 244 17.08 -21.74 -8.15
CA GLU A 244 17.89 -22.77 -8.81
C GLU A 244 18.52 -22.29 -10.12
N ARG A 245 17.74 -21.55 -10.91
CA ARG A 245 18.06 -21.24 -12.32
C ARG A 245 17.85 -19.76 -12.69
N GLY A 246 17.36 -18.92 -11.78
CA GLY A 246 16.95 -17.55 -12.08
C GLY A 246 17.79 -16.48 -11.41
N THR A 247 17.16 -15.32 -11.20
CA THR A 247 17.79 -14.10 -10.67
C THR A 247 18.30 -14.22 -9.23
N ALA A 248 17.86 -15.25 -8.48
CA ALA A 248 18.25 -15.49 -7.10
C ALA A 248 19.29 -16.61 -6.94
N GLN A 249 20.01 -16.98 -8.01
CA GLN A 249 20.92 -18.13 -8.03
C GLN A 249 21.99 -18.15 -6.92
N ARG A 250 22.39 -16.98 -6.42
CA ARG A 250 23.36 -16.87 -5.32
C ARG A 250 22.88 -17.51 -4.01
N ALA A 251 21.57 -17.60 -3.78
CA ALA A 251 20.98 -18.28 -2.63
C ALA A 251 20.88 -19.81 -2.80
N ARG A 252 21.24 -20.35 -3.97
CA ARG A 252 21.25 -21.80 -4.20
C ARG A 252 22.23 -22.47 -3.23
N ARG A 253 21.77 -23.51 -2.54
CA ARG A 253 22.52 -24.21 -1.49
C ARG A 253 23.01 -23.30 -0.34
N ALA A 254 22.32 -22.18 -0.08
CA ALA A 254 22.68 -21.30 1.04
C ALA A 254 22.41 -21.92 2.42
N VAL A 255 21.51 -22.91 2.50
CA VAL A 255 21.18 -23.62 3.73
C VAL A 255 21.61 -25.08 3.62
N VAL A 256 22.77 -25.38 4.21
CA VAL A 256 23.33 -26.73 4.29
C VAL A 256 23.33 -27.17 5.75
N LEU A 257 22.69 -28.29 6.04
CA LEU A 257 22.63 -28.91 7.36
C LEU A 257 23.92 -29.67 7.68
N PRO A 258 24.18 -29.97 8.97
CA PRO A 258 25.16 -30.97 9.35
C PRO A 258 24.90 -32.28 8.59
N GLY A 259 25.94 -32.87 7.98
CA GLY A 259 25.80 -34.05 7.12
C GLY A 259 25.60 -33.75 5.63
N GLY A 260 25.57 -32.47 5.22
CA GLY A 260 25.61 -32.07 3.80
C GLY A 260 24.26 -32.00 3.10
N ALA A 261 23.16 -32.33 3.78
CA ALA A 261 21.81 -32.17 3.26
C ALA A 261 21.50 -30.68 3.02
N VAL A 262 20.90 -30.36 1.87
CA VAL A 262 20.56 -28.98 1.49
C VAL A 262 19.07 -28.77 1.68
N ILE A 263 18.68 -27.75 2.44
CA ILE A 263 17.27 -27.33 2.52
C ILE A 263 16.96 -26.46 1.29
N PRO A 264 15.90 -26.76 0.51
CA PRO A 264 15.50 -25.93 -0.62
C PRO A 264 15.19 -24.50 -0.19
N VAL A 265 15.74 -23.53 -0.93
CA VAL A 265 15.41 -22.11 -0.79
C VAL A 265 14.62 -21.70 -2.01
N GLY A 266 13.44 -21.12 -1.82
CA GLY A 266 12.69 -20.44 -2.86
C GLY A 266 12.66 -18.94 -2.60
N GLY A 267 12.59 -18.12 -3.65
CA GLY A 267 12.42 -16.70 -3.44
C GLY A 267 12.29 -15.89 -4.72
N LYS A 268 11.94 -14.61 -4.54
CA LYS A 268 11.82 -13.64 -5.63
C LYS A 268 12.61 -12.39 -5.30
N THR A 269 13.33 -11.91 -6.31
CA THR A 269 14.08 -10.67 -6.25
C THR A 269 13.25 -9.48 -6.74
N GLY A 270 13.49 -8.31 -6.15
CA GLY A 270 12.99 -7.02 -6.61
C GLY A 270 14.09 -5.96 -6.56
N THR A 271 14.13 -5.06 -7.55
CA THR A 271 14.99 -3.88 -7.55
C THR A 271 14.11 -2.69 -7.88
N GLY A 272 14.13 -1.65 -7.04
CA GLY A 272 13.33 -0.45 -7.21
C GLY A 272 14.19 0.80 -7.18
N ASP A 273 14.02 1.65 -8.19
CA ASP A 273 14.55 3.01 -8.22
C ASP A 273 13.40 3.99 -8.06
N ASN A 274 13.17 4.45 -6.83
CA ASN A 274 12.08 5.40 -6.59
C ASN A 274 12.53 6.80 -7.00
N ARG A 275 11.85 7.37 -7.99
CA ARG A 275 12.13 8.70 -8.54
C ARG A 275 10.92 9.61 -8.36
N ILE A 276 11.18 10.90 -8.15
CA ILE A 276 10.16 11.95 -8.27
C ILE A 276 10.35 12.58 -9.63
N GLU A 277 9.33 12.47 -10.49
CA GLU A 277 9.32 13.08 -11.81
C GLU A 277 8.35 14.26 -11.84
N HIS A 278 8.82 15.40 -12.35
CA HIS A 278 7.98 16.56 -12.63
C HIS A 278 7.62 16.57 -14.10
N PHE A 279 6.33 16.56 -14.42
CA PHE A 279 5.85 16.53 -15.80
C PHE A 279 5.40 17.92 -16.26
N GLY A 280 5.78 18.26 -17.49
CA GLY A 280 5.30 19.43 -18.21
C GLY A 280 4.05 19.15 -19.04
N PRO A 281 3.57 20.15 -19.81
CA PRO A 281 2.50 19.96 -20.77
C PRO A 281 2.80 18.78 -21.71
N HIS A 282 1.78 18.01 -22.07
CA HIS A 282 1.87 16.83 -22.93
C HIS A 282 2.67 15.63 -22.36
N GLY A 283 3.02 15.64 -21.07
CA GLY A 283 3.64 14.48 -20.40
C GLY A 283 5.15 14.42 -20.54
N THR A 284 5.80 15.50 -20.98
CA THR A 284 7.26 15.59 -21.04
C THR A 284 7.84 15.63 -19.62
N VAL A 285 8.85 14.81 -19.32
CA VAL A 285 9.55 14.84 -18.03
C VAL A 285 10.48 16.05 -18.00
N LEU A 286 10.24 16.97 -17.05
CA LEU A 286 11.02 18.20 -16.84
C LEU A 286 12.15 18.01 -15.84
N ASP A 287 11.94 17.19 -14.81
CA ASP A 287 12.92 16.88 -13.77
C ASP A 287 12.67 15.45 -13.28
N SER A 288 13.71 14.70 -12.93
CA SER A 288 13.63 13.32 -12.43
C SER A 288 14.70 13.08 -11.37
N LYS A 289 14.31 13.18 -10.10
CA LYS A 289 15.21 13.05 -8.94
C LYS A 289 15.09 11.69 -8.28
N VAL A 290 16.21 10.99 -8.12
CA VAL A 290 16.28 9.72 -7.37
C VAL A 290 16.08 10.02 -5.89
N ARG A 291 15.13 9.32 -5.27
CA ARG A 291 14.80 9.45 -3.85
C ARG A 291 15.45 8.35 -3.02
N ASN A 292 15.39 7.12 -3.50
CA ASN A 292 16.04 5.97 -2.90
C ASN A 292 16.23 4.84 -3.92
N ARG A 293 17.16 3.94 -3.61
CA ARG A 293 17.35 2.67 -4.32
C ARG A 293 17.12 1.52 -3.35
N THR A 294 16.36 0.53 -3.80
CA THR A 294 15.96 -0.62 -2.99
C THR A 294 16.30 -1.91 -3.70
N ALA A 295 16.74 -2.89 -2.92
CA ALA A 295 16.90 -4.27 -3.36
C ALA A 295 16.18 -5.16 -2.35
N ALA A 296 15.27 -5.99 -2.84
CA ALA A 296 14.46 -6.87 -2.02
C ALA A 296 14.67 -8.33 -2.43
N PHE A 297 14.67 -9.21 -1.43
CA PHE A 297 14.63 -10.66 -1.62
C PHE A 297 13.60 -11.25 -0.67
N VAL A 298 12.46 -11.65 -1.21
CA VAL A 298 11.42 -12.40 -0.48
C VAL A 298 11.76 -13.88 -0.60
N PHE A 299 11.80 -14.60 0.51
CA PHE A 299 12.31 -15.97 0.53
C PHE A 299 11.47 -16.93 1.37
N THR A 300 11.68 -18.21 1.08
CA THR A 300 11.17 -19.39 1.78
C THR A 300 12.33 -20.37 1.94
N ILE A 301 12.38 -21.11 3.04
CA ILE A 301 13.39 -22.12 3.34
C ILE A 301 12.65 -23.37 3.82
N GLY A 302 12.65 -24.39 2.98
CA GLY A 302 11.88 -25.62 3.18
C GLY A 302 10.39 -25.34 3.38
N ASP A 303 9.80 -26.03 4.35
CA ASP A 303 8.37 -25.94 4.68
C ASP A 303 8.10 -25.09 5.94
N ARG A 304 9.15 -24.48 6.49
CA ARG A 304 9.07 -23.86 7.83
C ARG A 304 9.45 -22.40 7.85
N PHE A 305 10.49 -21.95 7.16
CA PHE A 305 10.94 -20.56 7.34
C PHE A 305 10.62 -19.73 6.11
N PHE A 306 10.26 -18.48 6.35
CA PHE A 306 9.95 -17.54 5.29
C PHE A 306 10.21 -16.12 5.75
N GLY A 307 10.34 -15.21 4.80
CA GLY A 307 10.82 -13.89 5.14
C GLY A 307 11.01 -12.94 3.99
N THR A 308 11.52 -11.78 4.36
CA THR A 308 11.99 -10.78 3.41
C THR A 308 13.31 -10.22 3.88
N LEU A 309 14.18 -9.92 2.92
CA LEU A 309 15.39 -9.16 3.12
C LEU A 309 15.30 -7.90 2.28
N MET A 310 15.40 -6.75 2.93
CA MET A 310 15.43 -5.46 2.25
C MET A 310 16.78 -4.77 2.47
N VAL A 311 17.39 -4.37 1.36
CA VAL A 311 18.53 -3.47 1.31
C VAL A 311 18.04 -2.11 0.85
N TYR A 312 18.35 -1.09 1.64
CA TYR A 312 17.88 0.27 1.40
C TYR A 312 19.05 1.26 1.43
N ALA A 313 19.09 2.13 0.41
CA ALA A 313 19.99 3.29 0.36
C ALA A 313 19.18 4.59 0.17
N SER A 314 19.35 5.54 1.09
CA SER A 314 18.65 6.84 1.11
C SER A 314 19.51 8.00 0.60
N GLY A 315 18.85 9.03 0.07
CA GLY A 315 19.43 10.37 -0.12
C GLY A 315 19.87 10.66 -1.56
N SER A 316 20.43 11.85 -1.78
CA SER A 316 20.99 12.26 -3.08
C SER A 316 22.06 11.30 -3.62
N ASP A 317 22.75 10.61 -2.71
CA ASP A 317 23.77 9.60 -3.02
C ASP A 317 23.18 8.29 -3.57
N ALA A 318 21.86 8.07 -3.43
CA ALA A 318 21.18 6.93 -4.02
C ALA A 318 21.29 6.91 -5.55
N ALA A 319 21.42 8.08 -6.19
CA ALA A 319 21.65 8.18 -7.64
C ALA A 319 22.97 7.55 -8.09
N GLY A 320 23.98 7.48 -7.22
CA GLY A 320 25.28 6.84 -7.48
C GLY A 320 25.32 5.34 -7.17
N GLN A 321 24.26 4.79 -6.58
CA GLN A 321 24.21 3.38 -6.19
C GLN A 321 23.85 2.49 -7.39
N LYS A 322 24.69 1.50 -7.70
CA LYS A 322 24.49 0.58 -8.83
C LYS A 322 24.12 -0.86 -8.42
N PHE A 323 23.83 -1.11 -7.14
CA PHE A 323 23.54 -2.48 -6.68
C PHE A 323 22.20 -2.97 -7.22
N THR A 324 22.10 -4.27 -7.53
CA THR A 324 20.83 -4.89 -7.90
C THR A 324 20.30 -5.73 -6.73
N SER A 325 19.17 -6.40 -6.94
CA SER A 325 18.70 -7.45 -6.03
C SER A 325 19.74 -8.53 -5.70
N SER A 326 20.81 -8.69 -6.51
CA SER A 326 21.91 -9.60 -6.19
C SER A 326 22.55 -9.31 -4.83
N LEU A 327 22.60 -8.05 -4.41
CA LEU A 327 23.10 -7.66 -3.09
C LEU A 327 22.21 -8.21 -1.97
N ALA A 328 20.88 -8.08 -2.10
CA ALA A 328 19.96 -8.64 -1.12
C ALA A 328 20.11 -10.17 -0.99
N VAL A 329 20.29 -10.86 -2.13
CA VAL A 329 20.53 -12.32 -2.14
C VAL A 329 21.89 -12.68 -1.54
N GLN A 330 22.92 -11.86 -1.76
CA GLN A 330 24.25 -12.05 -1.17
C GLN A 330 24.20 -11.88 0.35
N VAL A 331 23.60 -10.78 0.84
CA VAL A 331 23.38 -10.56 2.27
C VAL A 331 22.64 -11.74 2.88
N PHE A 332 21.58 -12.23 2.24
CA PHE A 332 20.86 -13.41 2.71
C PHE A 332 21.80 -14.60 2.90
N ARG A 333 22.62 -14.93 1.89
CA ARG A 333 23.56 -16.05 1.95
C ARG A 333 24.58 -15.88 3.08
N ASP A 334 25.13 -14.70 3.25
CA ASP A 334 26.17 -14.43 4.26
C ASP A 334 25.61 -14.46 5.70
N LEU A 335 24.32 -14.19 5.85
CA LEU A 335 23.61 -14.32 7.14
C LEU A 335 23.20 -15.76 7.45
N MET A 336 23.12 -16.67 6.46
CA MET A 336 22.66 -18.05 6.68
C MET A 336 23.47 -18.83 7.71
N PRO A 337 24.81 -18.75 7.79
CA PRO A 337 25.57 -19.44 8.84
C PRO A 337 25.14 -19.05 10.26
N MET A 338 24.76 -17.79 10.50
CA MET A 338 24.29 -17.31 11.80
C MET A 338 22.87 -17.79 12.13
N VAL A 339 22.03 -17.94 11.11
CA VAL A 339 20.61 -18.34 11.30
C VAL A 339 20.46 -19.86 11.28
N ARG A 340 21.41 -20.60 10.69
CA ARG A 340 21.40 -22.06 10.57
C ARG A 340 21.07 -22.81 11.88
N PRO A 341 21.59 -22.42 13.06
CA PRO A 341 21.21 -23.08 14.31
C PRO A 341 19.70 -23.07 14.60
N LEU A 342 18.99 -22.02 14.15
CA LEU A 342 17.54 -21.88 14.30
C LEU A 342 16.75 -22.72 13.30
N LEU A 343 17.39 -23.13 12.19
CA LEU A 343 16.77 -23.91 11.12
C LEU A 343 16.78 -25.42 11.40
N LEU A 344 17.48 -25.86 12.45
CA LEU A 344 17.59 -27.27 12.84
C LEU A 344 16.33 -27.75 13.60
N PRO A 345 15.87 -28.98 13.35
CA PRO A 345 14.81 -29.60 14.13
C PRO A 345 15.34 -30.00 15.52
N GLU A 346 14.98 -29.19 16.54
CA GLU A 346 15.18 -29.34 18.00
C GLU A 346 16.51 -28.86 18.65
N PRO A 347 16.42 -28.28 19.88
CA PRO A 347 17.40 -27.36 20.44
C PRO A 347 18.49 -28.06 21.26
N SER A 348 19.75 -27.67 21.08
CA SER A 348 20.65 -27.62 22.23
C SER A 348 20.20 -26.46 23.14
N LYS A 349 20.32 -26.62 24.46
CA LYS A 349 19.97 -25.60 25.48
C LYS A 349 20.58 -24.20 25.21
N ASP A 350 21.61 -24.11 24.37
CA ASP A 350 22.24 -22.86 23.90
C ASP A 350 21.41 -22.04 22.91
N SER A 351 20.50 -22.67 22.17
CA SER A 351 19.66 -21.99 21.16
C SER A 351 18.72 -20.96 21.80
N SER A 352 18.24 -21.27 23.01
CA SER A 352 17.43 -20.40 23.88
C SER A 352 18.20 -19.15 24.36
N ARG A 353 19.52 -19.27 24.59
CA ARG A 353 20.38 -18.13 24.96
C ARG A 353 20.63 -17.19 23.78
N LEU A 354 20.84 -17.72 22.58
CA LEU A 354 20.97 -16.91 21.36
C LEU A 354 19.67 -16.13 21.05
N LEU A 355 18.51 -16.75 21.24
CA LEU A 355 17.20 -16.07 21.13
C LEU A 355 17.04 -14.91 22.13
N SER A 356 17.51 -15.07 23.37
CA SER A 356 17.48 -14.00 24.40
C SER A 356 18.43 -12.83 24.09
N LEU A 357 19.50 -13.07 23.33
CA LEU A 357 20.45 -12.06 22.87
C LEU A 357 20.01 -11.35 21.58
N MET A 358 19.06 -11.92 20.84
CA MET A 358 18.66 -11.45 19.49
C MET A 358 17.27 -10.80 19.45
N ILE A 359 16.48 -10.86 20.52
CA ILE A 359 15.20 -10.12 20.65
C ILE A 359 15.48 -8.83 21.45
N PRO A 360 15.40 -7.62 20.85
CA PRO A 360 15.64 -6.40 21.60
C PRO A 360 14.44 -6.13 22.53
N SER A 361 14.70 -6.00 23.83
CA SER A 361 13.78 -5.38 24.77
C SER A 361 13.44 -3.95 24.31
N ARG A 362 12.17 -3.54 24.42
CA ARG A 362 11.65 -2.22 24.01
C ARG A 362 12.43 -1.01 24.54
N ASN A 363 13.16 -1.16 25.65
CA ASN A 363 14.01 -0.10 26.20
C ASN A 363 15.34 0.07 25.43
N LEU A 364 15.89 -1.02 24.88
CA LEU A 364 17.11 -0.98 24.07
C LEU A 364 16.88 -0.41 22.67
N GLU A 365 15.65 -0.42 22.14
CA GLU A 365 15.32 0.14 20.82
C GLU A 365 15.32 1.68 20.86
N ARG A 366 14.91 2.29 21.98
CA ARG A 366 15.00 3.74 22.21
C ARG A 366 16.42 4.19 22.56
N GLU A 367 17.13 3.42 23.38
CA GLU A 367 18.55 3.67 23.67
C GLU A 367 19.42 3.46 22.44
N ARG A 368 19.16 2.46 21.59
CA ARG A 368 19.83 2.29 20.31
C ARG A 368 19.33 3.21 19.20
N LEU A 369 18.14 3.80 19.26
CA LEU A 369 17.80 4.92 18.36
C LEU A 369 18.52 6.21 18.78
N ARG A 370 18.80 6.39 20.08
CA ARG A 370 19.66 7.46 20.62
C ARG A 370 21.15 7.19 20.35
N GLU A 371 21.63 5.99 20.62
CA GLU A 371 22.99 5.55 20.31
C GLU A 371 23.19 5.39 18.81
N ALA A 372 22.23 4.97 18.00
CA ALA A 372 22.35 4.97 16.54
C ALA A 372 22.29 6.38 15.96
N ARG A 373 21.69 7.35 16.67
CA ARG A 373 21.86 8.80 16.41
C ARG A 373 23.29 9.26 16.75
N LEU A 374 23.89 8.76 17.82
CA LEU A 374 25.26 9.07 18.26
C LEU A 374 26.35 8.30 17.48
N LEU A 375 26.05 7.08 17.00
CA LEU A 375 26.87 6.15 16.23
C LEU A 375 26.65 6.31 14.73
N GLN A 376 25.87 7.32 14.29
CA GLN A 376 25.70 7.67 12.88
C GLN A 376 27.00 7.95 12.15
N GLN A 377 28.15 7.96 12.83
CA GLN A 377 29.40 8.38 12.25
C GLN A 377 30.23 7.31 11.54
N LYS A 378 30.14 5.97 11.74
CA LYS A 378 31.20 5.10 11.11
C LYS A 378 30.91 3.67 10.58
N LYS A 379 29.72 3.01 10.67
CA LYS A 379 29.56 1.64 10.10
C LYS A 379 28.16 1.30 9.54
N PRO A 380 28.07 0.40 8.52
CA PRO A 380 26.80 -0.17 8.06
C PRO A 380 26.10 -0.96 9.15
N ALA A 381 24.76 -0.92 9.17
CA ALA A 381 23.95 -1.58 10.19
C ALA A 381 23.04 -2.64 9.56
N VAL A 382 23.18 -3.89 10.01
CA VAL A 382 22.28 -5.00 9.67
C VAL A 382 21.47 -5.35 10.92
N ALA A 383 20.14 -5.30 10.79
CA ALA A 383 19.21 -5.71 11.82
C ALA A 383 18.55 -7.04 11.43
N LEU A 384 18.50 -7.98 12.38
CA LEU A 384 17.86 -9.29 12.23
C LEU A 384 16.76 -9.42 13.27
N ALA A 385 15.55 -9.76 12.80
CA ALA A 385 14.42 -10.11 13.65
C ALA A 385 13.95 -11.52 13.28
N VAL A 386 14.07 -12.47 14.21
CA VAL A 386 13.54 -13.83 14.05
C VAL A 386 12.40 -14.03 15.03
N GLN A 387 11.28 -14.55 14.55
CA GLN A 387 10.10 -14.82 15.35
C GLN A 387 9.68 -16.28 15.15
N ASP A 388 9.91 -17.09 16.19
CA ASP A 388 9.55 -18.51 16.15
C ASP A 388 8.05 -18.70 16.37
N LEU A 389 7.40 -19.42 15.45
CA LEU A 389 5.95 -19.63 15.44
C LEU A 389 5.52 -21.08 15.77
N ARG A 390 6.34 -21.89 16.45
CA ARG A 390 5.96 -23.28 16.83
C ARG A 390 4.59 -23.40 17.54
N PRO A 391 3.68 -24.27 17.13
CA PRO A 391 2.67 -24.84 18.01
C PRO A 391 3.25 -26.06 18.75
N ASP A 392 2.84 -26.29 19.99
CA ASP A 392 3.11 -27.55 20.69
C ASP A 392 2.21 -28.71 20.20
N HIS A 393 1.49 -28.51 19.08
CA HIS A 393 0.63 -29.53 18.48
C HIS A 393 0.75 -29.57 16.95
N ALA A 394 0.78 -30.79 16.41
CA ALA A 394 0.92 -31.09 14.99
C ALA A 394 -0.13 -30.35 14.14
N GLY A 395 0.32 -29.36 13.35
CA GLY A 395 -0.51 -28.70 12.32
C GLY A 395 -0.30 -27.19 12.10
N ALA A 396 0.94 -26.73 11.83
CA ALA A 396 1.36 -25.37 11.37
C ALA A 396 1.15 -24.18 12.35
N PRO A 397 2.01 -23.11 12.37
CA PRO A 397 2.76 -22.52 11.26
C PRO A 397 4.30 -22.45 11.43
N GLY A 398 4.98 -22.32 10.30
CA GLY A 398 6.43 -22.10 10.23
C GLY A 398 6.89 -20.73 10.77
N SER A 399 8.19 -20.55 11.05
CA SER A 399 8.76 -19.38 11.71
C SER A 399 9.04 -18.21 10.73
N ILE A 400 8.76 -16.97 11.16
CA ILE A 400 9.05 -15.75 10.37
C ILE A 400 10.50 -15.33 10.61
N VAL A 401 11.22 -15.05 9.53
CA VAL A 401 12.59 -14.53 9.56
C VAL A 401 12.64 -13.22 8.77
N ALA A 402 12.94 -12.10 9.41
CA ALA A 402 13.05 -10.81 8.74
C ALA A 402 14.47 -10.24 8.87
N PHE A 403 15.02 -9.79 7.75
CA PHE A 403 16.32 -9.15 7.68
C PHE A 403 16.18 -7.74 7.10
N VAL A 404 16.76 -6.74 7.75
CA VAL A 404 16.83 -5.38 7.22
C VAL A 404 18.29 -4.94 7.24
N ALA A 405 18.84 -4.64 6.07
CA ALA A 405 20.20 -4.12 5.93
C ALA A 405 20.13 -2.67 5.44
N HIS A 406 20.69 -1.75 6.23
CA HIS A 406 20.70 -0.33 5.90
C HIS A 406 22.12 0.13 5.57
N PHE A 407 22.27 0.75 4.39
CA PHE A 407 23.52 1.33 3.94
C PHE A 407 23.29 2.81 3.62
N LYS A 408 24.18 3.67 4.12
CA LYS A 408 24.15 5.10 3.88
C LYS A 408 24.93 5.50 2.64
N THR A 409 26.02 4.80 2.33
CA THR A 409 26.94 5.18 1.25
C THR A 409 27.30 3.99 0.35
N ARG A 410 27.85 4.27 -0.84
CA ARG A 410 28.31 3.23 -1.78
C ARG A 410 29.50 2.46 -1.21
N ALA A 411 30.39 3.16 -0.51
CA ALA A 411 31.53 2.56 0.18
C ALA A 411 31.08 1.54 1.23
N GLU A 412 30.00 1.80 1.98
CA GLU A 412 29.45 0.84 2.94
C GLU A 412 28.92 -0.44 2.26
N VAL A 413 28.32 -0.29 1.07
CA VAL A 413 27.85 -1.44 0.26
C VAL A 413 29.03 -2.25 -0.26
N LEU A 414 30.04 -1.60 -0.85
CA LEU A 414 31.24 -2.26 -1.38
C LEU A 414 32.03 -2.97 -0.27
N ALA A 415 32.23 -2.30 0.88
CA ALA A 415 32.87 -2.89 2.05
C ALA A 415 32.15 -4.14 2.55
N PHE A 416 30.80 -4.14 2.55
CA PHE A 416 30.02 -5.33 2.90
C PHE A 416 30.18 -6.46 1.88
N MET A 417 30.26 -6.15 0.59
CA MET A 417 30.50 -7.15 -0.47
C MET A 417 31.96 -7.66 -0.49
N GLY A 418 32.85 -7.11 0.33
CA GLY A 418 34.28 -7.42 0.28
C GLY A 418 34.97 -6.87 -0.98
N GLU A 419 34.36 -5.88 -1.63
CA GLU A 419 34.89 -5.20 -2.81
C GLU A 419 35.54 -3.88 -2.39
N THR A 420 36.76 -3.60 -2.86
CA THR A 420 37.40 -2.27 -2.71
C THR A 420 37.01 -1.40 -3.91
N GLU A 421 36.89 -0.08 -3.72
CA GLU A 421 36.75 0.83 -4.86
C GLU A 421 37.93 0.63 -5.82
N PRO A 422 37.71 0.46 -7.14
CA PRO A 422 38.80 0.60 -8.08
C PRO A 422 39.34 2.04 -7.99
N PRO A 423 40.67 2.22 -8.10
CA PRO A 423 41.33 3.50 -7.92
C PRO A 423 40.85 4.59 -8.88
#